data_AF-A0A828T0H8-F1
#
_entry.id   AF-A0A828T0H8-F1
#
_cell.length_a   1.000
_cell.length_b   1.000
_cell.length_c   1.000
_cell.angle_alpha   90.00
_cell.angle_beta   90.00
_cell.angle_gamma   90.00
#
_symmetry.space_group_name_H-M   'P 1'
#
loop_
_entity.id
_entity.type
_entity.pdbx_description
1 polymer ?
#
loop_
_entity_poly.entity_id
_entity_poly.type
_entity_poly.pdbx_seq_one_letter_code
_entity_poly.pdbx_strand_id
1 'polypeptide(L)'
;MKIIRQIGIIFTVCWLSLVIEKLLPFTFPASVIGMILLFLCLFTGVLKIEHIQEKADFLLGNMAFFFVPAGVSIMNYFDVLKHSIVQLVFVCIISTIITFAVTAWSVKLTLRLMKSRKPENLQSGGGEK
;
A
#
# COMPACT_ATOMS: atom_id res chain seq x y z
N MET A 1 23.45 16.77 10.65
CA MET A 1 22.97 15.54 11.33
C MET A 1 21.48 15.22 11.16
N LYS A 2 20.63 16.08 10.54
CA LYS A 2 19.18 15.79 10.41
C LYS A 2 18.90 14.61 9.45
N ILE A 3 19.64 14.52 8.34
CA ILE A 3 19.56 13.45 7.31
C ILE A 3 19.69 12.04 7.89
N ILE A 4 20.74 11.80 8.67
CA ILE A 4 21.07 10.47 9.23
C ILE A 4 19.96 10.05 10.19
N ARG A 5 19.38 11.02 10.92
CA ARG A 5 18.25 10.77 11.82
C ARG A 5 16.98 10.35 11.06
N GLN A 6 16.65 11.00 9.94
CA GLN A 6 15.43 10.65 9.18
C GLN A 6 15.53 9.24 8.58
N ILE A 7 16.67 8.94 7.93
CA ILE A 7 16.94 7.60 7.37
C ILE A 7 17.00 6.56 8.49
N GLY A 8 17.67 6.88 9.59
CA GLY A 8 17.76 6.01 10.76
C GLY A 8 16.39 5.65 11.32
N ILE A 9 15.44 6.59 11.38
CA ILE A 9 14.08 6.31 11.85
C ILE A 9 13.37 5.34 10.88
N ILE A 10 13.41 5.58 9.57
CA ILE A 10 12.79 4.69 8.57
C ILE A 10 13.37 3.27 8.67
N PHE A 11 14.71 3.14 8.72
CA PHE A 11 15.37 1.86 8.88
C PHE A 11 15.04 1.17 10.21
N THR A 12 14.94 1.93 11.30
CA THR A 12 14.55 1.39 12.61
C THR A 12 13.14 0.83 12.57
N VAL A 13 12.20 1.53 11.92
CA VAL A 13 10.82 1.04 11.78
C VAL A 13 10.78 -0.20 10.88
N CYS A 14 11.52 -0.21 9.76
CA CYS A 14 11.64 -1.41 8.92
C CYS A 14 12.20 -2.60 9.70
N TRP A 15 13.25 -2.39 10.50
CA TRP A 15 13.84 -3.43 11.33
C TRP A 15 12.85 -3.95 12.38
N LEU A 16 12.20 -3.04 13.13
CA LEU A 16 11.17 -3.40 14.11
C LEU A 16 10.05 -4.22 13.47
N SER A 17 9.64 -3.86 12.26
CA SER A 17 8.59 -4.56 11.52
C SER A 17 8.96 -6.01 11.21
N LEU A 18 10.23 -6.27 10.86
CA LEU A 18 10.74 -7.64 10.65
C LEU A 18 10.81 -8.44 11.96
N VAL A 19 11.17 -7.78 13.07
CA VAL A 19 11.18 -8.42 14.40
C VAL A 19 9.76 -8.81 14.82
N ILE A 20 8.79 -7.92 14.59
CA ILE A 20 7.39 -8.17 14.91
C ILE A 20 6.81 -9.25 13.99
N GLU A 21 7.12 -9.25 12.70
CA GLU A 21 6.75 -10.33 11.77
C GLU A 21 7.20 -11.70 12.31
N LYS A 22 8.45 -11.81 12.78
CA LYS A 22 8.98 -13.07 13.33
C LYS A 22 8.36 -13.48 14.67
N LEU A 23 7.86 -12.52 15.44
CA LEU A 23 7.21 -12.79 16.73
C LEU A 23 5.75 -13.22 16.57
N LEU A 24 5.12 -12.84 15.47
CA LEU A 24 3.71 -13.13 15.21
C LEU A 24 3.52 -14.59 14.75
N PRO A 25 2.50 -15.29 15.28
CA PRO A 25 2.19 -16.67 14.87
C PRO A 25 1.49 -16.76 13.49
N PHE A 26 1.28 -15.62 12.80
CA PHE A 26 0.61 -15.57 11.50
C PHE A 26 1.46 -14.84 10.46
N THR A 27 1.37 -15.29 9.20
CA THR A 27 2.11 -14.70 8.07
C THR A 27 1.54 -13.31 7.74
N PHE A 28 2.13 -12.27 8.32
CA PHE A 28 1.84 -10.90 7.95
C PHE A 28 3.08 -10.23 7.37
N PRO A 29 3.00 -9.61 6.18
CA PRO A 29 4.18 -9.00 5.57
C PRO A 29 4.73 -7.87 6.46
N ALA A 30 6.04 -7.88 6.77
CA ALA A 30 6.68 -6.79 7.50
C ALA A 30 6.40 -5.41 6.90
N SER A 31 6.25 -5.30 5.58
CA SER A 31 5.91 -4.04 4.91
C SER A 31 4.60 -3.43 5.45
N VAL A 32 3.56 -4.25 5.66
CA VAL A 32 2.28 -3.79 6.20
C VAL A 32 2.40 -3.39 7.66
N ILE A 33 3.16 -4.16 8.46
CA ILE A 33 3.45 -3.84 9.86
C ILE A 33 4.18 -2.49 9.95
N GLY A 34 5.15 -2.24 9.08
CA GLY A 34 5.88 -0.98 9.03
C GLY A 34 5.02 0.21 8.65
N MET A 35 4.09 0.05 7.71
CA MET A 35 3.10 1.07 7.39
C MET A 35 2.23 1.42 8.60
N ILE A 36 1.75 0.40 9.33
CA ILE A 36 0.95 0.60 10.56
C ILE A 36 1.77 1.28 11.65
N LEU A 37 3.02 0.86 11.87
CA LEU A 37 3.91 1.47 12.86
C LEU A 37 4.23 2.93 12.56
N LEU A 38 4.57 3.24 11.31
CA LEU A 38 4.78 4.64 10.90
C LEU A 38 3.51 5.46 11.07
N PHE A 39 2.35 4.90 10.73
CA PHE A 39 1.06 5.55 10.93
C PHE A 39 0.79 5.84 12.41
N LEU A 40 1.03 4.89 13.32
CA LEU A 40 0.88 5.08 14.76
C LEU A 40 1.87 6.11 15.33
N CYS A 41 3.13 6.09 14.86
CA CYS A 41 4.15 7.03 15.27
C CYS A 41 3.82 8.47 14.82
N LEU A 42 3.20 8.59 13.64
CA LEU A 42 2.69 9.85 13.14
C LEU A 42 1.43 10.30 13.90
N PHE A 43 0.53 9.38 14.20
CA PHE A 43 -0.72 9.64 14.95
C PHE A 43 -0.45 10.10 16.38
N THR A 44 0.55 9.52 17.04
CA THR A 44 0.97 9.90 18.41
C THR A 44 1.75 11.21 18.46
N GLY A 45 2.07 11.82 17.31
CA GLY A 45 2.80 13.10 17.23
C GLY A 45 4.27 13.01 17.66
N VAL A 46 4.77 11.82 18.00
CA VAL A 46 6.19 11.54 18.32
C VAL A 46 7.08 11.88 17.12
N LEU A 47 6.53 11.76 15.91
CA LEU A 47 7.22 11.94 14.65
C LEU A 47 6.49 12.98 13.79
N LYS A 48 7.12 14.12 13.51
CA LYS A 48 6.57 15.12 12.57
C LYS A 48 6.81 14.69 11.12
N ILE A 49 5.82 14.89 10.25
CA ILE A 49 5.93 14.65 8.79
C ILE A 49 7.17 15.33 8.21
N GLU A 50 7.45 16.58 8.61
CA GLU A 50 8.61 17.34 8.08
C GLU A 50 9.96 16.68 8.40
N HIS A 51 10.01 15.77 9.38
CA HIS A 51 11.22 15.04 9.75
C HIS A 51 11.43 13.75 8.97
N ILE A 52 10.51 13.32 8.11
CA ILE A 52 10.68 12.10 7.31
C ILE A 52 10.47 12.35 5.82
N GLN A 53 9.59 13.29 5.47
CA GLN A 53 9.15 13.51 4.09
C GLN A 53 10.33 13.77 3.14
N GLU A 54 11.27 14.64 3.51
CA GLU A 54 12.39 15.02 2.64
C GLU A 54 13.29 13.83 2.24
N LYS A 55 13.50 12.85 3.14
CA LYS A 55 14.25 11.63 2.79
C LYS A 55 13.38 10.52 2.23
N ALA A 56 12.12 10.40 2.65
CA ALA A 56 11.18 9.48 2.04
C ALA A 56 11.03 9.80 0.54
N ASP A 57 10.87 11.07 0.19
CA ASP A 57 10.77 11.52 -1.21
C ASP A 57 12.08 11.31 -1.98
N PHE A 58 13.23 11.47 -1.32
CA PHE A 58 14.53 11.13 -1.93
C PHE A 58 14.66 9.63 -2.23
N LEU A 59 14.27 8.76 -1.29
CA LEU A 59 14.30 7.31 -1.47
C LEU A 59 13.29 6.88 -2.55
N LEU A 60 12.12 7.50 -2.58
CA LEU A 60 11.09 7.26 -3.59
C LEU A 60 11.53 7.74 -4.97
N GLY A 61 12.18 8.90 -5.06
CA GLY A 61 12.78 9.41 -6.30
C GLY A 61 13.88 8.51 -6.85
N ASN A 62 14.58 7.78 -5.98
CA ASN A 62 15.61 6.80 -6.34
C ASN A 62 15.12 5.35 -6.25
N MET A 63 13.81 5.11 -6.26
CA MET A 63 13.24 3.77 -6.04
C MET A 63 13.75 2.73 -7.04
N ALA A 64 14.02 3.14 -8.29
CA ALA A 64 14.60 2.29 -9.33
C ALA A 64 15.92 1.63 -8.89
N PHE A 65 16.79 2.35 -8.16
CA PHE A 65 18.05 1.81 -7.65
C PHE A 65 17.82 0.63 -6.70
N PHE A 66 16.80 0.71 -5.84
CA PHE A 66 16.43 -0.36 -4.91
C PHE A 66 15.77 -1.56 -5.59
N PHE A 67 15.18 -1.37 -6.78
CA PHE A 67 14.62 -2.46 -7.57
C PHE A 67 15.67 -3.26 -8.36
N VAL A 68 16.84 -2.68 -8.66
CA VAL A 68 17.89 -3.40 -9.41
C VAL A 68 18.33 -4.69 -8.71
N PRO A 69 18.68 -4.69 -7.40
CA PRO A 69 19.04 -5.93 -6.69
C PRO A 69 17.92 -6.97 -6.66
N ALA A 70 16.67 -6.51 -6.47
CA ALA A 70 15.50 -7.40 -6.48
C ALA A 70 15.28 -8.03 -7.86
N GLY A 71 15.44 -7.25 -8.93
CA GLY A 71 15.37 -7.72 -10.31
C GLY A 71 16.47 -8.72 -10.66
N VAL A 72 17.73 -8.43 -10.29
CA VAL A 72 18.85 -9.36 -10.50
C VAL A 72 18.61 -10.68 -9.75
N SER A 73 18.03 -10.63 -8.55
CA SER A 73 17.66 -11.84 -7.81
C SER A 73 16.61 -12.70 -8.53
N ILE A 74 15.68 -12.07 -9.27
CA ILE A 74 14.69 -12.78 -10.10
C ILE A 74 15.35 -13.49 -11.28
N MET A 75 16.46 -12.96 -11.82
CA MET A 75 17.15 -13.56 -12.98
C MET A 75 17.68 -14.96 -12.66
N ASN A 76 17.96 -15.27 -11.39
CA ASN A 76 18.33 -16.63 -10.98
C ASN A 76 17.22 -17.67 -11.21
N TYR A 77 15.97 -17.23 -11.39
CA TYR A 77 14.80 -18.08 -11.64
C TYR A 77 14.20 -17.85 -13.04
N PHE A 78 14.98 -17.27 -13.95
CA PHE A 78 14.48 -16.82 -15.26
C PHE A 78 13.91 -17.95 -16.13
N ASP A 79 14.49 -19.16 -16.07
CA ASP A 79 13.99 -20.32 -16.83
C ASP A 79 12.57 -20.74 -16.42
N VAL A 80 12.30 -20.78 -15.12
CA VAL A 80 10.97 -21.07 -14.58
C VAL A 80 9.99 -19.95 -14.97
N LEU A 81 10.46 -18.71 -14.87
CA LEU A 81 9.66 -17.54 -15.23
C LEU A 81 9.27 -17.55 -16.70
N LYS A 82 10.20 -17.86 -17.62
CA LYS A 82 9.97 -17.89 -19.06
C LYS A 82 8.88 -18.89 -19.45
N HIS A 83 8.84 -20.06 -18.81
CA HIS A 83 7.81 -21.07 -19.07
C HIS A 83 6.42 -20.61 -18.60
N SER A 84 6.35 -19.90 -17.46
CA SER A 84 5.09 -19.47 -16.86
C SER A 84 4.68 -18.02 -17.17
N ILE A 85 5.48 -17.24 -17.91
CA ILE A 85 5.28 -15.80 -18.07
C ILE A 85 3.95 -15.46 -18.74
N VAL A 86 3.55 -16.27 -19.73
CA VAL A 86 2.26 -16.09 -20.44
C VAL A 86 1.10 -16.31 -19.46
N GLN A 87 1.18 -17.36 -18.64
CA GLN A 87 0.16 -17.68 -17.64
C GLN A 87 0.13 -16.64 -16.51
N LEU A 88 1.29 -16.12 -16.10
CA LEU A 88 1.41 -15.04 -15.10
C LEU A 88 0.78 -13.73 -15.60
N VAL A 89 1.10 -13.31 -16.83
CA VAL A 89 0.50 -12.10 -17.40
C VAL A 89 -1.01 -12.26 -17.53
N PHE A 90 -1.46 -13.42 -18.02
CA PHE A 90 -2.88 -13.71 -18.15
C PHE A 90 -3.60 -13.66 -16.79
N VAL A 91 -3.10 -14.34 -15.75
CA VAL A 91 -3.73 -14.32 -14.42
C VAL A 91 -3.69 -12.93 -13.79
N CYS A 92 -2.62 -12.15 -13.98
CA CYS A 92 -2.54 -10.77 -13.49
C CYS A 92 -3.61 -9.88 -14.12
N ILE A 93 -3.78 -9.94 -15.44
CA ILE A 93 -4.80 -9.12 -16.14
C ILE A 93 -6.20 -9.53 -15.70
N ILE A 94 -6.51 -10.82 -15.75
CA ILE A 94 -7.84 -11.32 -15.41
C ILE A 94 -8.18 -11.06 -13.94
N SER A 95 -7.26 -11.34 -13.01
CA SER A 95 -7.47 -11.06 -11.58
C SER A 95 -7.63 -9.57 -11.30
N THR A 96 -6.89 -8.70 -11.99
CA THR A 96 -7.04 -7.25 -11.87
C THR A 96 -8.45 -6.82 -12.31
N ILE A 97 -8.90 -7.23 -13.50
CA ILE A 97 -10.24 -6.90 -14.01
C ILE A 97 -11.32 -7.39 -13.06
N ILE A 98 -11.23 -8.64 -12.60
CA ILE A 98 -12.20 -9.24 -11.67
C ILE A 98 -12.20 -8.46 -10.34
N THR A 99 -11.03 -8.16 -9.77
CA THR A 99 -10.91 -7.42 -8.50
C THR A 99 -11.55 -6.04 -8.62
N PHE A 100 -11.30 -5.31 -9.71
CA PHE A 100 -11.93 -4.03 -9.96
C PHE A 100 -13.45 -4.14 -10.14
N ALA A 101 -13.94 -5.13 -10.88
CA ALA A 101 -15.37 -5.36 -11.09
C ALA A 101 -16.09 -5.67 -9.76
N VAL A 102 -15.53 -6.56 -8.94
CA VAL A 102 -16.06 -6.92 -7.62
C VAL A 102 -16.03 -5.73 -6.68
N THR A 103 -14.95 -4.94 -6.68
CA THR A 103 -14.83 -3.71 -5.87
C THR A 103 -15.90 -2.70 -6.29
N ALA A 104 -16.05 -2.44 -7.59
CA ALA A 104 -17.05 -1.52 -8.12
C ALA A 104 -18.48 -1.97 -7.78
N TRP A 105 -18.76 -3.27 -7.87
CA TRP A 105 -20.06 -3.82 -7.51
C TRP A 105 -20.32 -3.72 -6.00
N SER A 106 -19.33 -4.04 -5.17
CA SER A 106 -19.41 -3.91 -3.72
C SER A 106 -19.72 -2.47 -3.31
N VAL A 107 -19.03 -1.48 -3.89
CA VAL A 107 -19.29 -0.07 -3.65
C VAL A 107 -20.70 0.33 -4.14
N LYS A 108 -21.09 -0.10 -5.34
CA LYS A 108 -22.42 0.19 -5.90
C LYS A 108 -23.54 -0.41 -5.04
N LEU A 109 -23.32 -1.60 -4.47
CA LEU A 109 -24.25 -2.24 -3.55
C LEU A 109 -24.35 -1.44 -2.24
N THR A 110 -23.24 -1.07 -1.63
CA THR A 110 -23.21 -0.25 -0.42
C THR A 110 -23.89 1.10 -0.63
N LEU A 111 -23.65 1.76 -1.77
CA LEU A 111 -24.31 3.03 -2.12
C LEU A 111 -25.82 2.85 -2.35
N ARG A 112 -26.27 1.75 -2.96
CA ARG A 112 -27.70 1.45 -3.11
C ARG A 112 -28.39 1.19 -1.77
N LEU A 113 -27.74 0.43 -0.88
CA LEU A 113 -28.25 0.15 0.47
C LEU A 113 -28.32 1.42 1.32
N MET A 114 -27.32 2.31 1.20
CA MET A 114 -27.32 3.59 1.90
C MET A 114 -28.36 4.57 1.32
N LYS A 115 -28.61 4.54 0.00
CA LYS A 115 -29.67 5.32 -0.65
C LYS A 115 -31.07 4.92 -0.18
N SER A 116 -31.30 3.63 0.12
CA SER A 116 -32.57 3.14 0.69
C SER A 116 -32.79 3.51 2.16
N ARG A 117 -31.78 4.09 2.83
CA ARG A 117 -31.84 4.57 4.22
C ARG A 117 -31.93 6.09 4.33
N LYS A 118 -31.90 6.82 3.21
CA LYS A 118 -32.08 8.28 3.21
C LYS A 118 -33.58 8.60 3.11
N PRO A 119 -34.23 9.14 4.16
CA PRO A 119 -35.59 9.62 4.03
C PRO A 119 -35.66 10.73 2.97
N GLU A 120 -36.76 10.71 2.23
CA GLU A 120 -37.11 11.61 1.13
C GLU A 120 -37.44 13.01 1.65
N ASN A 121 -36.47 13.73 2.21
CA ASN A 121 -36.68 15.10 2.67
C ASN A 121 -35.55 16.06 2.31
N LEU A 122 -34.72 15.73 1.32
CA LEU A 122 -33.66 16.62 0.79
C LEU A 122 -33.59 16.62 -0.76
N GLN A 123 -34.69 16.31 -1.46
CA GLN A 123 -34.76 16.38 -2.94
C GLN A 123 -35.59 17.56 -3.50
N SER A 124 -36.16 18.42 -2.66
CA SER A 124 -36.80 19.66 -3.11
C SER A 124 -35.96 20.87 -2.69
N GLY A 125 -35.06 21.31 -3.55
CA GLY A 125 -34.24 22.50 -3.30
C GLY A 125 -33.08 22.60 -4.26
N GLY A 126 -33.35 22.79 -5.55
CA GLY A 126 -32.31 22.94 -6.55
C GLY A 126 -32.74 22.76 -7.99
N GLY A 127 -34.03 22.88 -8.29
CA GLY A 127 -34.44 23.38 -9.59
C GLY A 127 -34.81 24.84 -9.39
N GLU A 128 -33.94 25.76 -9.77
CA GLU A 128 -34.33 27.10 -10.20
C GLU A 128 -33.13 27.83 -10.81
N LYS A 129 -33.25 28.05 -12.13
CA LYS A 129 -32.70 29.12 -12.97
C LYS A 129 -31.19 29.17 -13.22
#